data_AF-A0A957MWR2-F1
#
_entry.id   AF-A0A957MWR2-F1
#
_cell.length_a   1.000
_cell.length_b   1.000
_cell.length_c   1.000
_cell.angle_alpha   90.00
_cell.angle_beta   90.00
_cell.angle_gamma   90.00
#
_symmetry.space_group_name_H-M   'P 1'
#
loop_
_entity.id
_entity.type
_entity.pdbx_description
1 polymer ?
#
loop_
_entity_poly.entity_id
_entity_poly.type
_entity_poly.pdbx_seq_one_letter_code
_entity_poly.pdbx_strand_id
1 'polypeptide(L)'
;TGIGMTPEQQQRIFEPFSQVDASTTRKFGGTGLGLAITRQFTRMLGGDTSVESEYSVGSTFTVRVPAELPPDALRRTVMPSARDEEDDDDDDASPASLPTVLVVDSEPAQCDSVREYLAGYGYRVASTTLTDDCVELARSLNPDVIVLDVMNSGEVNGWDVLSALKRDDRLAAIPVVVQTKFTEGEKAHAIGASEYVSKPLDRAQLFGSIARTRARLPPSDGERRALIVEDEAATREILTRMLRRDGWQVRVAENGRVGLERVAEETPSLILLDLMMPEMDGFGVLAAMHGEPATRDIPVVVVTGQTLTAAEMERLNRGVVSVLGKGLYSLEETLAHLDAALERQRKLSSDAQRLVRLAMAYLHEHYAEPLTRADIARHVGLDEDYLTYCFRQELGVTPIAYLNRYRVNQAKSLLTQTDKSVTFIAQEVGFTDSRYFSRIFRREVGVSPDAFRRA
;
A
#
# COMPACT_ATOMS: atom_id res chain seq x y z
N THR A 1 -15.74 5.95 37.70
CA THR A 1 -16.46 7.20 38.03
C THR A 1 -15.78 8.37 37.33
N GLY A 2 -16.55 9.37 36.90
CA GLY A 2 -16.07 10.49 36.09
C GLY A 2 -16.80 11.79 36.46
N ILE A 3 -16.56 12.87 35.73
CA ILE A 3 -17.06 14.23 36.08
C ILE A 3 -18.59 14.39 36.04
N GLY A 4 -19.31 13.47 35.37
CA GLY A 4 -20.75 13.61 35.15
C GLY A 4 -21.13 14.77 34.21
N MET A 5 -22.42 14.93 33.91
CA MET A 5 -22.93 15.92 32.96
C MET A 5 -24.23 16.57 33.45
N THR A 6 -24.44 17.85 33.14
CA THR A 6 -25.71 18.54 33.41
C THR A 6 -26.83 18.06 32.46
N PRO A 7 -28.12 18.27 32.78
CA PRO A 7 -29.22 17.89 31.90
C PRO A 7 -29.12 18.48 30.48
N GLU A 8 -28.61 19.71 30.35
CA GLU A 8 -28.43 20.39 29.06
C GLU A 8 -27.30 19.75 28.23
N GLN A 9 -26.21 19.32 28.90
CA GLN A 9 -25.10 18.62 28.24
C GLN A 9 -25.53 17.23 27.76
N GLN A 10 -26.34 16.52 28.55
CA GLN A 10 -26.87 15.20 28.19
C GLN A 10 -27.74 15.24 26.92
N GLN A 11 -28.46 16.34 26.68
CA GLN A 11 -29.27 16.49 25.46
C GLN A 11 -28.42 16.67 24.20
N ARG A 12 -27.27 17.34 24.32
CA ARG A 12 -26.44 17.74 23.18
C ARG A 12 -25.27 16.80 22.91
N ILE A 13 -24.95 15.87 23.81
CA ILE A 13 -23.73 15.06 23.74
C ILE A 13 -23.66 14.11 22.54
N PHE A 14 -24.81 13.78 21.95
CA PHE A 14 -24.91 12.96 20.75
C PHE A 14 -24.96 13.77 19.45
N GLU A 15 -24.93 15.10 19.53
CA GLU A 15 -24.86 15.96 18.34
C GLU A 15 -23.42 15.99 17.79
N PRO A 16 -23.22 15.95 16.47
CA PRO A 16 -21.89 16.08 15.88
C PRO A 16 -21.21 17.38 16.31
N PHE A 17 -19.92 17.29 16.65
CA PHE A 17 -19.10 18.43 17.08
C PHE A 17 -19.54 19.08 18.41
N SER A 18 -20.43 18.42 19.16
CA SER A 18 -20.82 18.87 20.49
C SER A 18 -19.79 18.46 21.52
N GLN A 19 -19.34 19.42 22.31
CA GLN A 19 -18.33 19.23 23.35
C GLN A 19 -18.88 19.77 24.67
N VAL A 20 -18.70 18.99 25.74
CA VAL A 20 -19.25 19.25 27.08
C VAL A 20 -18.70 20.56 27.66
N ASP A 21 -17.47 20.95 27.32
CA ASP A 21 -16.91 22.26 27.68
C ASP A 21 -15.67 22.65 26.86
N ALA A 22 -15.37 23.96 26.74
CA ALA A 22 -14.16 24.47 26.07
C ALA A 22 -12.88 24.32 26.92
N SER A 23 -13.03 23.92 28.19
CA SER A 23 -11.94 23.73 29.15
C SER A 23 -11.36 22.29 29.11
N THR A 24 -12.17 21.29 28.72
CA THR A 24 -11.77 19.88 28.57
C THR A 24 -10.95 19.62 27.31
N THR A 25 -11.03 20.49 26.31
CA THR A 25 -10.26 20.44 25.05
C THR A 25 -8.76 20.57 25.28
N ARG A 26 -8.32 21.26 26.35
CA ARG A 26 -6.89 21.43 26.68
C ARG A 26 -6.26 20.24 27.40
N LYS A 27 -7.06 19.32 27.96
CA LYS A 27 -6.53 18.16 28.71
C LYS A 27 -6.68 16.82 28.00
N PHE A 28 -7.73 16.61 27.20
CA PHE A 28 -8.01 15.28 26.62
C PHE A 28 -8.24 15.26 25.10
N GLY A 29 -8.53 16.39 24.46
CA GLY A 29 -8.71 16.48 23.01
C GLY A 29 -9.88 15.63 22.47
N GLY A 30 -10.37 15.94 21.26
CA GLY A 30 -11.41 15.16 20.59
C GLY A 30 -12.24 16.02 19.63
N THR A 31 -12.71 15.43 18.54
CA THR A 31 -13.51 16.13 17.49
C THR A 31 -15.00 16.26 17.85
N GLY A 32 -15.44 15.69 18.98
CA GLY A 32 -16.85 15.65 19.37
C GLY A 32 -17.70 14.74 18.47
N LEU A 33 -17.09 13.83 17.71
CA LEU A 33 -17.78 12.97 16.76
C LEU A 33 -18.06 11.54 17.27
N GLY A 34 -17.33 11.07 18.29
CA GLY A 34 -17.39 9.67 18.71
C GLY A 34 -18.78 9.20 19.15
N LEU A 35 -19.49 9.98 19.97
CA LEU A 35 -20.84 9.62 20.45
C LEU A 35 -21.91 9.81 19.36
N ALA A 36 -21.73 10.78 18.47
CA ALA A 36 -22.61 10.98 17.31
C ALA A 36 -22.51 9.79 16.34
N ILE A 37 -21.30 9.33 16.05
CA ILE A 37 -21.03 8.14 15.21
C ILE A 37 -21.58 6.87 15.88
N THR A 38 -21.36 6.71 17.20
CA THR A 38 -21.86 5.55 17.97
C THR A 38 -23.38 5.47 17.95
N ARG A 39 -24.07 6.61 18.10
CA ARG A 39 -25.54 6.67 18.01
C ARG A 39 -26.04 6.38 16.60
N GLN A 40 -25.34 6.85 15.58
CA GLN A 40 -25.69 6.58 14.18
C GLN A 40 -25.59 5.08 13.86
N PHE A 41 -24.48 4.42 14.21
CA PHE A 41 -24.33 2.98 14.01
C PHE A 41 -25.36 2.16 14.81
N THR A 42 -25.62 2.53 16.07
CA THR A 42 -26.60 1.81 16.89
C THR A 42 -28.01 1.90 16.29
N ARG A 43 -28.38 3.06 15.73
CA ARG A 43 -29.66 3.24 15.01
C ARG A 43 -29.73 2.49 13.70
N MET A 44 -28.61 2.40 12.98
CA MET A 44 -28.52 1.58 11.76
C MET A 44 -28.74 0.09 12.07
N LEU A 45 -28.35 -0.36 13.26
CA LEU A 45 -28.64 -1.71 13.78
C LEU A 45 -30.05 -1.84 14.38
N GLY A 46 -30.94 -0.87 14.19
CA GLY A 46 -32.30 -0.89 14.74
C GLY A 46 -32.37 -0.69 16.26
N GLY A 47 -31.29 -0.20 16.88
CA GLY A 47 -31.17 0.12 18.29
C GLY A 47 -31.19 1.62 18.60
N ASP A 48 -30.91 1.99 19.84
CA ASP A 48 -30.57 3.38 20.19
C ASP A 48 -29.56 3.43 21.36
N THR A 49 -28.95 4.61 21.54
CA THR A 49 -28.04 4.89 22.64
C THR A 49 -28.63 5.93 23.58
N SER A 50 -28.56 5.69 24.89
CA SER A 50 -28.96 6.65 25.92
C SER A 50 -27.82 6.91 26.90
N VAL A 51 -27.96 7.97 27.68
CA VAL A 51 -27.03 8.30 28.76
C VAL A 51 -27.81 8.71 29.99
N GLU A 52 -27.37 8.23 31.15
CA GLU A 52 -27.79 8.70 32.46
C GLU A 52 -26.55 9.26 33.15
N SER A 53 -26.64 10.48 33.66
CA SER A 53 -25.50 11.10 34.32
C SER A 53 -25.92 12.04 35.43
N GLU A 54 -25.13 12.06 36.50
CA GLU A 54 -25.24 13.02 37.58
C GLU A 54 -23.90 13.74 37.74
N TYR A 55 -23.96 15.08 37.78
CA TYR A 55 -22.77 15.92 37.83
C TYR A 55 -21.95 15.64 39.10
N SER A 56 -20.63 15.51 38.95
CA SER A 56 -19.67 15.13 39.99
C SER A 56 -19.82 13.71 40.57
N VAL A 57 -20.70 12.87 40.01
CA VAL A 57 -20.88 11.46 40.41
C VAL A 57 -20.41 10.52 39.29
N GLY A 58 -20.86 10.74 38.06
CA GLY A 58 -20.46 9.94 36.90
C GLY A 58 -21.51 9.86 35.79
N SER A 59 -21.23 9.04 34.78
CA SER A 59 -22.11 8.82 33.63
C SER A 59 -22.17 7.34 33.26
N THR A 60 -23.36 6.86 32.92
CA THR A 60 -23.63 5.52 32.39
C THR A 60 -24.20 5.68 30.98
N PHE A 61 -23.50 5.15 29.99
CA PHE A 61 -23.99 5.08 28.61
C PHE A 61 -24.57 3.70 28.36
N THR A 62 -25.77 3.65 27.79
CA THR A 62 -26.46 2.40 27.48
C THR A 62 -26.67 2.31 25.98
N VAL A 63 -26.26 1.18 25.40
CA VAL A 63 -26.52 0.83 24.00
C VAL A 63 -27.54 -0.30 24.02
N ARG A 64 -28.67 -0.12 23.32
CA ARG A 64 -29.70 -1.15 23.20
C ARG A 64 -29.87 -1.48 21.72
N VAL A 65 -29.56 -2.72 21.35
CA VAL A 65 -29.70 -3.24 19.97
C VAL A 65 -30.54 -4.52 19.97
N PRO A 66 -31.27 -4.82 18.87
CA PRO A 66 -31.93 -6.10 18.67
C PRO A 66 -30.90 -7.24 18.66
N ALA A 67 -31.21 -8.34 19.34
CA ALA A 67 -30.34 -9.54 19.34
C ALA A 67 -30.41 -10.30 18.00
N GLU A 68 -31.52 -10.16 17.28
CA GLU A 68 -31.75 -10.70 15.94
C GLU A 68 -32.27 -9.57 15.05
N LEU A 69 -31.63 -9.38 13.88
CA LEU A 69 -31.99 -8.35 12.92
C LEU A 69 -32.99 -8.90 11.88
N PRO A 70 -34.07 -8.17 11.55
CA PRO A 70 -34.97 -8.55 10.46
C PRO A 70 -34.20 -8.61 9.12
N PRO A 71 -34.45 -9.63 8.26
CA PRO A 71 -33.69 -9.85 7.03
C PRO A 71 -33.64 -8.65 6.07
N ASP A 72 -34.63 -7.75 6.14
CA ASP A 72 -34.77 -6.63 5.21
C ASP A 72 -34.03 -5.35 5.62
N ALA A 73 -33.47 -5.27 6.84
CA ALA A 73 -32.73 -4.08 7.28
C ALA A 73 -31.36 -3.92 6.57
N LEU A 74 -30.81 -5.01 6.03
CA LEU A 74 -29.51 -5.06 5.33
C LEU A 74 -29.65 -5.22 3.80
N ARG A 75 -30.88 -5.27 3.26
CA ARG A 75 -31.12 -5.57 1.83
C ARG A 75 -30.98 -4.39 0.86
N ARG A 76 -30.61 -3.21 1.34
CA ARG A 76 -30.02 -2.17 0.47
C ARG A 76 -28.55 -2.06 0.85
N THR A 77 -27.70 -2.46 -0.10
CA THR A 77 -26.24 -2.44 -0.02
C THR A 77 -25.61 -3.72 0.56
N VAL A 78 -25.75 -4.83 -0.16
CA VAL A 78 -24.72 -5.88 -0.15
C VAL A 78 -24.23 -6.08 -1.57
N MET A 79 -22.91 -5.90 -1.71
CA MET A 79 -21.98 -6.45 -2.70
C MET A 79 -22.42 -7.80 -3.27
N PRO A 80 -22.03 -8.17 -4.51
CA PRO A 80 -22.32 -9.50 -5.03
C PRO A 80 -21.61 -10.56 -4.17
N SER A 81 -22.38 -11.36 -3.44
CA SER A 81 -21.89 -12.61 -2.86
C SER A 81 -21.67 -13.62 -3.99
N ALA A 82 -20.56 -14.34 -3.90
CA ALA A 82 -20.36 -15.58 -4.63
C ALA A 82 -21.50 -16.57 -4.30
N ARG A 83 -21.70 -17.45 -5.29
CA ARG A 83 -22.90 -18.25 -5.58
C ARG A 83 -23.15 -19.36 -4.56
N ASP A 84 -24.40 -19.83 -4.59
CA ASP A 84 -24.77 -21.19 -4.20
C ASP A 84 -23.81 -22.20 -4.85
N GLU A 85 -23.16 -23.02 -4.03
CA GLU A 85 -22.50 -24.25 -4.45
C GLU A 85 -23.58 -25.31 -4.69
N GLU A 86 -23.73 -25.73 -5.94
CA GLU A 86 -23.93 -27.14 -6.30
C GLU A 86 -23.04 -27.43 -7.52
N ASP A 87 -22.06 -28.31 -7.30
CA ASP A 87 -21.22 -29.09 -8.23
C ASP A 87 -20.29 -28.37 -9.23
N ASP A 88 -19.01 -28.24 -8.85
CA ASP A 88 -17.90 -29.00 -9.50
C ASP A 88 -16.60 -28.86 -8.66
N ASP A 89 -15.98 -29.99 -8.35
CA ASP A 89 -14.75 -30.18 -7.56
C ASP A 89 -13.51 -29.47 -8.15
N ASP A 90 -12.81 -28.63 -7.35
CA ASP A 90 -11.36 -28.67 -7.04
C ASP A 90 -10.79 -27.34 -6.45
N ASP A 91 -10.20 -27.46 -5.25
CA ASP A 91 -9.11 -26.70 -4.57
C ASP A 91 -9.26 -25.24 -4.03
N ASP A 92 -9.68 -25.18 -2.75
CA ASP A 92 -9.18 -24.49 -1.52
C ASP A 92 -8.48 -23.10 -1.54
N ALA A 93 -9.08 -22.12 -0.84
CA ALA A 93 -8.34 -21.16 0.01
C ALA A 93 -9.23 -20.53 1.12
N SER A 94 -9.26 -21.16 2.29
CA SER A 94 -9.84 -20.61 3.53
C SER A 94 -9.05 -19.42 4.14
N PRO A 95 -9.62 -18.61 5.08
CA PRO A 95 -8.94 -17.53 5.82
C PRO A 95 -7.74 -17.96 6.70
N ALA A 96 -7.39 -19.24 6.69
CA ALA A 96 -6.16 -19.80 7.24
C ALA A 96 -4.91 -19.57 6.36
N SER A 97 -5.06 -18.98 5.17
CA SER A 97 -4.00 -18.81 4.16
C SER A 97 -3.22 -17.49 4.23
N LEU A 98 -3.57 -16.57 5.15
CA LEU A 98 -2.84 -15.30 5.26
C LEU A 98 -1.48 -15.50 5.93
N PRO A 99 -0.41 -14.94 5.33
CA PRO A 99 0.93 -15.10 5.84
C PRO A 99 1.13 -14.42 7.18
N THR A 100 1.78 -15.13 8.08
CA THR A 100 1.92 -14.77 9.48
C THR A 100 3.23 -14.06 9.74
N VAL A 101 3.16 -12.83 10.24
CA VAL A 101 4.35 -12.07 10.65
C VAL A 101 4.37 -11.98 12.17
N LEU A 102 5.48 -12.38 12.80
CA LEU A 102 5.73 -12.15 14.21
C LEU A 102 6.59 -10.90 14.39
N VAL A 103 6.07 -9.89 15.07
CA VAL A 103 6.79 -8.66 15.43
C VAL A 103 7.27 -8.76 16.86
N VAL A 104 8.57 -8.58 17.07
CA VAL A 104 9.23 -8.56 18.37
C VAL A 104 9.94 -7.23 18.54
N ASP A 105 9.45 -6.39 19.43
CA ASP A 105 10.03 -5.07 19.74
C ASP A 105 10.12 -4.87 21.26
N SER A 106 11.04 -4.04 21.71
CA SER A 106 11.15 -3.69 23.14
C SER A 106 10.00 -2.77 23.61
N GLU A 107 9.38 -2.02 22.70
CA GLU A 107 8.33 -1.05 22.98
C GLU A 107 6.95 -1.54 22.50
N PRO A 108 5.97 -1.75 23.40
CA PRO A 108 4.62 -2.20 23.02
C PRO A 108 3.93 -1.30 21.99
N ALA A 109 4.13 0.01 22.09
CA ALA A 109 3.55 0.97 21.15
C ALA A 109 4.13 0.82 19.72
N GLN A 110 5.39 0.40 19.58
CA GLN A 110 5.97 0.09 18.27
C GLN A 110 5.41 -1.23 17.72
N CYS A 111 5.26 -2.25 18.57
CA CYS A 111 4.56 -3.48 18.20
C CYS A 111 3.15 -3.20 17.64
N ASP A 112 2.35 -2.39 18.33
CA ASP A 112 0.99 -2.04 17.89
C ASP A 112 1.01 -1.25 16.58
N SER A 113 1.93 -0.29 16.44
CA SER A 113 2.06 0.49 15.21
C SER A 113 2.47 -0.36 14.01
N VAL A 114 3.38 -1.32 14.17
CA VAL A 114 3.81 -2.23 13.10
C VAL A 114 2.71 -3.24 12.79
N ARG A 115 1.98 -3.70 13.81
CA ARG A 115 0.83 -4.60 13.67
C ARG A 115 -0.28 -3.97 12.82
N GLU A 116 -0.74 -2.77 13.18
CA GLU A 116 -1.76 -2.06 12.41
C GLU A 116 -1.31 -1.79 10.97
N TYR A 117 -0.03 -1.43 10.81
CA TYR A 117 0.56 -1.19 9.51
C TYR A 117 0.54 -2.45 8.63
N LEU A 118 1.17 -3.54 9.07
CA LEU A 118 1.29 -4.78 8.28
C LEU A 118 -0.06 -5.49 8.09
N ALA A 119 -0.99 -5.40 9.04
CA ALA A 119 -2.35 -5.88 8.86
C ALA A 119 -3.04 -5.19 7.66
N GLY A 120 -2.78 -3.88 7.47
CA GLY A 120 -3.25 -3.13 6.31
C GLY A 120 -2.72 -3.62 4.95
N TYR A 121 -1.62 -4.39 4.93
CA TYR A 121 -1.04 -5.01 3.73
C TYR A 121 -1.43 -6.48 3.55
N GLY A 122 -2.36 -7.00 4.36
CA GLY A 122 -2.88 -8.36 4.25
C GLY A 122 -2.01 -9.43 4.91
N TYR A 123 -1.27 -9.08 5.97
CA TYR A 123 -0.57 -10.03 6.82
C TYR A 123 -1.40 -10.36 8.08
N ARG A 124 -1.32 -11.61 8.53
CA ARG A 124 -1.74 -11.99 9.88
C ARG A 124 -0.61 -11.64 10.83
N VAL A 125 -0.76 -10.58 11.61
CA VAL A 125 0.33 -10.10 12.46
C VAL A 125 0.12 -10.53 13.91
N ALA A 126 1.10 -11.23 14.46
CA ALA A 126 1.27 -11.43 15.89
C ALA A 126 2.38 -10.51 16.40
N SER A 127 2.27 -10.05 17.64
CA SER A 127 3.26 -9.16 18.25
C SER A 127 3.53 -9.56 19.68
N THR A 128 4.78 -9.42 20.11
CA THR A 128 5.21 -9.61 21.50
C THR A 128 6.31 -8.62 21.86
N THR A 129 6.44 -8.30 23.13
CA THR A 129 7.61 -7.55 23.62
C THR A 129 8.84 -8.45 23.67
N LEU A 130 10.04 -7.88 23.59
CA LEU A 130 11.31 -8.60 23.68
C LEU A 130 11.52 -9.25 25.07
N THR A 131 11.05 -10.48 25.21
CA THR A 131 11.15 -11.34 26.40
C THR A 131 11.70 -12.72 26.05
N ASP A 132 12.10 -13.51 27.04
CA ASP A 132 12.58 -14.89 26.82
C ASP A 132 11.52 -15.79 26.14
N ASP A 133 10.24 -15.48 26.34
CA ASP A 133 9.10 -16.21 25.78
C ASP A 133 8.92 -16.00 24.25
N CYS A 134 9.63 -15.04 23.64
CA CYS A 134 9.49 -14.74 22.21
C CYS A 134 9.80 -15.94 21.31
N VAL A 135 10.79 -16.74 21.70
CA VAL A 135 11.19 -17.94 20.96
C VAL A 135 10.10 -19.02 21.07
N GLU A 136 9.50 -19.18 22.25
CA GLU A 136 8.38 -20.12 22.43
C GLU A 136 7.14 -19.70 21.66
N LEU A 137 6.84 -18.40 21.64
CA LEU A 137 5.77 -17.85 20.82
C LEU A 137 6.03 -18.10 19.33
N ALA A 138 7.27 -17.90 18.85
CA ALA A 138 7.64 -18.23 17.48
C ALA A 138 7.44 -19.73 17.16
N ARG A 139 7.78 -20.64 18.09
CA ARG A 139 7.54 -22.09 17.92
C ARG A 139 6.06 -22.45 17.80
N SER A 140 5.21 -21.80 18.60
CA SER A 140 3.77 -22.08 18.59
C SER A 140 3.06 -21.48 17.38
N LEU A 141 3.49 -20.31 16.92
CA LEU A 141 2.88 -19.61 15.80
C LEU A 141 3.36 -20.09 14.43
N ASN A 142 4.60 -20.61 14.36
CA ASN A 142 5.29 -20.95 13.12
C ASN A 142 5.15 -19.85 12.04
N PRO A 143 5.65 -18.63 12.31
CA PRO A 143 5.43 -17.49 11.43
C PRO A 143 6.18 -17.64 10.10
N ASP A 144 5.66 -17.04 9.04
CA ASP A 144 6.33 -16.92 7.74
C ASP A 144 7.56 -16.01 7.82
N VAL A 145 7.52 -14.95 8.65
CA VAL A 145 8.61 -13.99 8.85
C VAL A 145 8.61 -13.49 10.29
N ILE A 146 9.80 -13.27 10.85
CA ILE A 146 10.00 -12.59 12.14
C ILE A 146 10.60 -11.21 11.88
N VAL A 147 9.99 -10.16 12.42
CA VAL A 147 10.54 -8.81 12.47
C VAL A 147 11.05 -8.57 13.89
N LEU A 148 12.35 -8.36 14.04
CA LEU A 148 13.01 -8.34 15.35
C LEU A 148 13.76 -7.04 15.58
N ASP A 149 13.40 -6.31 16.64
CA ASP A 149 14.20 -5.21 17.16
C ASP A 149 15.41 -5.73 17.93
N VAL A 150 16.60 -5.28 17.55
CA VAL A 150 17.86 -5.60 18.25
C VAL A 150 18.45 -4.39 18.98
N MET A 151 17.72 -3.28 19.00
CA MET A 151 18.12 -2.09 19.75
C MET A 151 18.04 -2.36 21.26
N ASN A 152 19.18 -2.30 21.93
CA ASN A 152 19.27 -2.54 23.38
C ASN A 152 18.64 -1.41 24.19
N SER A 153 17.44 -1.65 24.72
CA SER A 153 16.77 -0.77 25.69
C SER A 153 16.27 -1.49 26.96
N GLY A 154 16.33 -2.83 27.01
CA GLY A 154 15.83 -3.67 28.12
C GLY A 154 16.83 -4.73 28.63
N GLU A 155 16.38 -5.61 29.53
CA GLU A 155 17.21 -6.67 30.14
C GLU A 155 17.56 -7.81 29.17
N VAL A 156 16.67 -8.10 28.21
CA VAL A 156 16.87 -9.10 27.15
C VAL A 156 17.46 -8.43 25.92
N ASN A 157 18.52 -9.02 25.37
CA ASN A 157 19.23 -8.51 24.21
C ASN A 157 18.71 -9.17 22.92
N GLY A 158 18.24 -8.35 21.96
CA GLY A 158 17.66 -8.86 20.71
C GLY A 158 18.65 -9.64 19.84
N TRP A 159 19.95 -9.44 20.00
CA TRP A 159 20.98 -10.26 19.35
C TRP A 159 21.01 -11.71 19.87
N ASP A 160 20.72 -11.90 21.16
CA ASP A 160 20.66 -13.22 21.77
C ASP A 160 19.39 -13.95 21.33
N VAL A 161 18.27 -13.22 21.19
CA VAL A 161 17.03 -13.74 20.59
C VAL A 161 17.25 -14.16 19.14
N LEU A 162 17.90 -13.34 18.30
CA LEU A 162 18.25 -13.70 16.92
C LEU A 162 19.10 -14.99 16.88
N SER A 163 20.11 -15.07 17.75
CA SER A 163 20.99 -16.23 17.85
C SER A 163 20.24 -17.48 18.31
N ALA A 164 19.28 -17.34 19.23
CA ALA A 164 18.44 -18.44 19.70
C ALA A 164 17.49 -18.94 18.60
N LEU A 165 16.84 -18.03 17.86
CA LEU A 165 16.01 -18.37 16.71
C LEU A 165 16.79 -19.14 15.64
N LYS A 166 18.04 -18.73 15.37
CA LYS A 166 18.90 -19.35 14.34
C LYS A 166 19.57 -20.66 14.77
N ARG A 167 19.62 -20.96 16.07
CA ARG A 167 20.09 -22.26 16.60
C ARG A 167 18.98 -23.28 16.78
N ASP A 168 17.72 -22.86 16.71
CA ASP A 168 16.57 -23.75 16.84
C ASP A 168 16.25 -24.41 15.50
N ASP A 169 16.29 -25.74 15.43
CA ASP A 169 16.10 -26.51 14.19
C ASP A 169 14.76 -26.22 13.49
N ARG A 170 13.71 -25.83 14.24
CA ARG A 170 12.37 -25.54 13.70
C ARG A 170 12.24 -24.09 13.23
N LEU A 171 13.01 -23.17 13.80
CA LEU A 171 12.90 -21.73 13.54
C LEU A 171 14.04 -21.18 12.68
N ALA A 172 15.16 -21.90 12.55
CA ALA A 172 16.35 -21.41 11.85
C ALA A 172 16.08 -21.04 10.39
N ALA A 173 15.21 -21.81 9.72
CA ALA A 173 14.78 -21.58 8.35
C ALA A 173 13.83 -20.38 8.21
N ILE A 174 13.15 -19.96 9.28
CA ILE A 174 12.24 -18.82 9.24
C ILE A 174 13.08 -17.56 9.03
N PRO A 175 12.75 -16.76 8.02
CA PRO A 175 13.47 -15.53 7.80
C PRO A 175 13.28 -14.50 8.93
N VAL A 176 14.36 -13.80 9.25
CA VAL A 176 14.34 -12.75 10.28
C VAL A 176 14.79 -11.42 9.70
N VAL A 177 13.91 -10.41 9.75
CA VAL A 177 14.19 -9.03 9.36
C VAL A 177 14.54 -8.23 10.62
N VAL A 178 15.77 -7.75 10.70
CA VAL A 178 16.29 -7.07 11.89
C VAL A 178 16.05 -5.56 11.81
N GLN A 179 15.47 -4.96 12.84
CA GLN A 179 15.40 -3.50 12.99
C GLN A 179 16.58 -3.01 13.81
N THR A 180 17.41 -2.13 13.25
CA THR A 180 18.64 -1.63 13.92
C THR A 180 19.04 -0.24 13.44
N LYS A 181 20.11 0.35 13.98
CA LYS A 181 20.81 1.51 13.42
C LYS A 181 21.69 1.10 12.24
N PHE A 182 21.86 2.00 11.27
CA PHE A 182 22.63 1.78 10.02
C PHE A 182 24.02 1.14 10.20
N THR A 183 24.67 1.34 11.35
CA THR A 183 26.02 0.86 11.64
C THR A 183 26.12 -0.62 12.03
N GLU A 184 25.00 -1.33 12.22
CA GLU A 184 25.00 -2.71 12.75
C GLU A 184 24.52 -3.77 11.74
N GLY A 185 24.27 -3.37 10.48
CA GLY A 185 23.75 -4.26 9.43
C GLY A 185 24.68 -5.41 9.03
N GLU A 186 26.01 -5.21 9.09
CA GLU A 186 27.00 -6.27 8.82
C GLU A 186 26.97 -7.35 9.91
N LYS A 187 26.74 -6.96 11.16
CA LYS A 187 26.60 -7.88 12.29
C LYS A 187 25.31 -8.70 12.21
N ALA A 188 24.21 -8.11 11.71
CA ALA A 188 22.94 -8.80 11.47
C ALA A 188 23.09 -9.94 10.46
N HIS A 189 23.77 -9.70 9.34
CA HIS A 189 24.04 -10.73 8.34
C HIS A 189 24.94 -11.84 8.89
N ALA A 190 25.99 -11.49 9.65
CA ALA A 190 26.92 -12.47 10.21
C ALA A 190 26.24 -13.47 11.19
N ILE A 191 25.13 -13.07 11.81
CA ILE A 191 24.36 -13.90 12.77
C ILE A 191 23.19 -14.62 12.07
N GLY A 192 22.95 -14.37 10.78
CA GLY A 192 21.97 -15.08 9.96
C GLY A 192 20.61 -14.37 9.82
N ALA A 193 20.57 -13.05 10.00
CA ALA A 193 19.41 -12.26 9.59
C ALA A 193 19.25 -12.30 8.07
N SER A 194 18.00 -12.39 7.59
CA SER A 194 17.69 -12.38 6.16
C SER A 194 17.82 -10.98 5.55
N GLU A 195 17.51 -9.96 6.34
CA GLU A 195 17.54 -8.55 5.94
C GLU A 195 17.60 -7.63 7.18
N TYR A 196 17.92 -6.35 6.98
CA TYR A 196 17.83 -5.33 8.04
C TYR A 196 17.13 -4.05 7.57
N VAL A 197 16.47 -3.38 8.51
CA VAL A 197 15.76 -2.11 8.30
C VAL A 197 16.26 -1.09 9.33
N SER A 198 16.59 0.11 8.87
CA SER A 198 17.08 1.17 9.75
C SER A 198 15.95 1.85 10.51
N LYS A 199 16.10 2.09 11.83
CA LYS A 199 15.24 3.03 12.56
C LYS A 199 15.70 4.49 12.29
N PRO A 200 14.80 5.49 12.08
CA PRO A 200 13.34 5.40 12.20
C PRO A 200 12.73 4.56 11.08
N LEU A 201 11.76 3.72 11.46
CA LEU A 201 11.19 2.69 10.60
C LEU A 201 10.50 3.31 9.39
N ASP A 202 11.10 3.14 8.21
CA ASP A 202 10.41 3.42 6.96
C ASP A 202 9.45 2.27 6.65
N ARG A 203 8.17 2.62 6.59
CA ARG A 203 7.05 1.72 6.33
C ARG A 203 7.24 0.94 5.02
N ALA A 204 7.55 1.63 3.93
CA ALA A 204 7.75 1.01 2.63
C ALA A 204 8.99 0.10 2.62
N GLN A 205 10.06 0.51 3.32
CA GLN A 205 11.27 -0.29 3.48
C GLN A 205 11.00 -1.59 4.25
N LEU A 206 10.21 -1.53 5.34
CA LEU A 206 9.84 -2.72 6.12
C LEU A 206 8.98 -3.68 5.30
N PHE A 207 7.93 -3.17 4.63
CA PHE A 207 7.09 -4.01 3.78
C PHE A 207 7.90 -4.67 2.66
N GLY A 208 8.74 -3.90 1.95
CA GLY A 208 9.59 -4.42 0.89
C GLY A 208 10.59 -5.47 1.37
N SER A 209 11.15 -5.29 2.58
CA SER A 209 12.07 -6.27 3.16
C SER A 209 11.36 -7.58 3.52
N ILE A 210 10.16 -7.50 4.10
CA ILE A 210 9.33 -8.68 4.39
C ILE A 210 8.96 -9.39 3.07
N ALA A 211 8.53 -8.66 2.05
CA ALA A 211 8.17 -9.22 0.74
C ALA A 211 9.35 -9.94 0.08
N ARG A 212 10.51 -9.29 -0.06
CA ARG A 212 11.73 -9.91 -0.63
C ARG A 212 12.16 -11.15 0.13
N THR A 213 12.04 -11.09 1.44
CA THR A 213 12.44 -12.16 2.33
C THR A 213 11.51 -13.38 2.22
N ARG A 214 10.21 -13.17 1.95
CA ARG A 214 9.24 -14.24 1.64
C ARG A 214 9.36 -14.75 0.22
N ALA A 215 9.72 -13.89 -0.72
CA ALA A 215 9.96 -14.24 -2.12
C ALA A 215 11.22 -15.11 -2.32
N ARG A 216 12.08 -15.24 -1.30
CA ARG A 216 13.18 -16.23 -1.25
C ARG A 216 12.66 -17.65 -0.96
N LEU A 217 11.77 -18.16 -1.81
CA LEU A 217 11.95 -19.53 -2.27
C LEU A 217 13.30 -19.56 -3.00
N PRO A 218 14.19 -20.54 -2.77
CA PRO A 218 15.36 -20.69 -3.64
C PRO A 218 14.83 -20.77 -5.07
N PRO A 219 15.31 -19.92 -6.00
CA PRO A 219 14.87 -20.03 -7.37
C PRO A 219 15.21 -21.43 -7.85
N SER A 220 14.20 -22.18 -8.29
CA SER A 220 14.36 -23.16 -9.34
C SER A 220 15.15 -22.44 -10.43
N ASP A 221 16.41 -22.86 -10.65
CA ASP A 221 17.27 -22.34 -11.71
C ASP A 221 16.50 -22.39 -13.05
N GLY A 222 15.85 -21.28 -13.45
CA GLY A 222 15.10 -21.18 -14.71
C GLY A 222 13.90 -20.22 -14.81
N GLU A 223 13.28 -19.75 -13.71
CA GLU A 223 11.91 -19.20 -13.78
C GLU A 223 11.73 -17.66 -13.73
N ARG A 224 12.76 -16.88 -13.38
CA ARG A 224 12.67 -15.39 -13.36
C ARG A 224 13.28 -14.75 -14.60
N ARG A 225 12.57 -14.79 -15.73
CA ARG A 225 12.98 -14.17 -17.00
C ARG A 225 12.09 -12.98 -17.32
N ALA A 226 12.67 -11.78 -17.32
CA ALA A 226 11.96 -10.55 -17.65
C ALA A 226 12.41 -9.99 -19.00
N LEU A 227 11.46 -9.44 -19.75
CA LEU A 227 11.73 -8.61 -20.92
C LEU A 227 11.36 -7.16 -20.61
N ILE A 228 12.30 -6.23 -20.83
CA ILE A 228 12.03 -4.79 -20.78
C ILE A 228 11.93 -4.27 -22.21
N VAL A 229 10.83 -3.61 -22.55
CA VAL A 229 10.61 -2.96 -23.84
C VAL A 229 10.47 -1.45 -23.58
N GLU A 230 11.54 -0.71 -23.86
CA GLU A 230 11.72 0.70 -23.49
C GLU A 230 12.70 1.35 -24.47
N ASP A 231 12.37 2.49 -25.07
CA ASP A 231 13.22 3.16 -26.06
C ASP A 231 14.30 4.04 -25.40
N GLU A 232 13.99 4.67 -24.27
CA GLU A 232 14.92 5.53 -23.56
C GLU A 232 16.03 4.72 -22.85
N ALA A 233 17.26 4.86 -23.34
CA ALA A 233 18.41 4.08 -22.85
C ALA A 233 18.66 4.23 -21.33
N ALA A 234 18.51 5.45 -20.79
CA ALA A 234 18.72 5.71 -19.37
C ALA A 234 17.69 4.98 -18.49
N THR A 235 16.40 5.08 -18.84
CA THR A 235 15.30 4.39 -18.15
C THR A 235 15.47 2.87 -18.26
N ARG A 236 15.77 2.36 -19.45
CA ARG A 236 16.03 0.94 -19.71
C ARG A 236 17.17 0.39 -18.85
N GLU A 237 18.25 1.14 -18.70
CA GLU A 237 19.40 0.74 -17.89
C GLU A 237 19.06 0.68 -16.40
N ILE A 238 18.31 1.66 -15.88
CA ILE A 238 17.86 1.68 -14.48
C ILE A 238 16.97 0.47 -14.18
N LEU A 239 15.97 0.20 -15.03
CA LEU A 239 15.08 -0.96 -14.88
C LEU A 239 15.84 -2.29 -15.00
N THR A 240 16.83 -2.37 -15.89
CA THR A 240 17.67 -3.57 -16.03
C THR A 240 18.48 -3.83 -14.76
N ARG A 241 19.12 -2.79 -14.21
CA ARG A 241 19.88 -2.90 -12.95
C ARG A 241 18.99 -3.30 -11.78
N MET A 242 17.78 -2.73 -11.72
CA MET A 242 16.76 -3.06 -10.72
C MET A 242 16.46 -4.57 -10.68
N LEU A 243 16.00 -5.10 -11.81
CA LEU A 243 15.54 -6.49 -11.91
C LEU A 243 16.69 -7.48 -11.74
N ARG A 244 17.88 -7.20 -12.29
CA ARG A 244 19.05 -8.06 -12.09
C ARG A 244 19.49 -8.15 -10.63
N ARG A 245 19.41 -7.05 -9.88
CA ARG A 245 19.70 -7.06 -8.44
C ARG A 245 18.72 -7.92 -7.66
N ASP A 246 17.49 -8.03 -8.15
CA ASP A 246 16.44 -8.89 -7.62
C ASP A 246 16.49 -10.34 -8.17
N GLY A 247 17.56 -10.70 -8.90
CA GLY A 247 17.80 -12.07 -9.37
C GLY A 247 17.15 -12.44 -10.70
N TRP A 248 16.59 -11.48 -11.43
CA TRP A 248 16.00 -11.72 -12.75
C TRP A 248 17.04 -11.84 -13.85
N GLN A 249 16.80 -12.78 -14.76
CA GLN A 249 17.43 -12.80 -16.08
C GLN A 249 16.69 -11.80 -16.98
N VAL A 250 17.37 -10.71 -17.36
CA VAL A 250 16.75 -9.59 -18.07
C VAL A 250 17.22 -9.53 -19.51
N ARG A 251 16.27 -9.61 -20.44
CA ARG A 251 16.43 -9.22 -21.84
C ARG A 251 15.80 -7.84 -22.06
N VAL A 252 16.31 -7.12 -23.06
CA VAL A 252 15.88 -5.75 -23.35
C VAL A 252 15.58 -5.57 -24.84
N ALA A 253 14.59 -4.75 -25.15
CA ALA A 253 14.22 -4.32 -26.49
C ALA A 253 14.04 -2.80 -26.51
N GLU A 254 14.44 -2.17 -27.62
CA GLU A 254 14.43 -0.72 -27.78
C GLU A 254 13.15 -0.17 -28.45
N ASN A 255 12.28 -1.06 -28.94
CA ASN A 255 10.97 -0.73 -29.48
C ASN A 255 10.05 -1.97 -29.45
N GLY A 256 8.78 -1.78 -29.76
CA GLY A 256 7.78 -2.85 -29.72
C GLY A 256 8.03 -4.01 -30.67
N ARG A 257 8.58 -3.75 -31.86
CA ARG A 257 8.86 -4.79 -32.87
C ARG A 257 9.97 -5.72 -32.39
N VAL A 258 11.07 -5.14 -31.94
CA VAL A 258 12.21 -5.84 -31.35
C VAL A 258 11.80 -6.59 -30.06
N GLY A 259 10.81 -6.06 -29.35
CA GLY A 259 10.18 -6.72 -28.21
C GLY A 259 9.45 -8.01 -28.59
N LEU A 260 8.57 -7.94 -29.58
CA LEU A 260 7.83 -9.11 -30.08
C LEU A 260 8.75 -10.19 -30.66
N GLU A 261 9.81 -9.80 -31.37
CA GLU A 261 10.83 -10.73 -31.86
C GLU A 261 11.48 -11.50 -30.70
N ARG A 262 11.82 -10.83 -29.60
CA ARG A 262 12.37 -11.48 -28.41
C ARG A 262 11.39 -12.38 -27.68
N VAL A 263 10.13 -11.99 -27.59
CA VAL A 263 9.08 -12.85 -27.01
C VAL A 263 8.93 -14.15 -27.82
N ALA A 264 9.07 -14.08 -29.15
CA ALA A 264 9.02 -15.25 -30.02
C ALA A 264 10.26 -16.16 -29.92
N GLU A 265 11.44 -15.58 -29.69
CA GLU A 265 12.67 -16.36 -29.46
C GLU A 265 12.64 -17.11 -28.12
N GLU A 266 12.14 -16.45 -27.08
CA GLU A 266 12.13 -16.97 -25.72
C GLU A 266 11.01 -16.34 -24.91
N THR A 267 10.13 -17.16 -24.34
CA THR A 267 8.98 -16.69 -23.57
C THR A 267 9.41 -16.15 -22.20
N PRO A 268 9.26 -14.83 -21.94
CA PRO A 268 9.52 -14.28 -20.62
C PRO A 268 8.37 -14.63 -19.66
N SER A 269 8.67 -14.66 -18.36
CA SER A 269 7.67 -14.76 -17.30
C SER A 269 7.12 -13.39 -16.86
N LEU A 270 7.71 -12.28 -17.33
CA LEU A 270 7.25 -10.91 -17.08
C LEU A 270 7.69 -9.96 -18.20
N ILE A 271 6.82 -9.02 -18.57
CA ILE A 271 7.18 -7.92 -19.48
C ILE A 271 6.99 -6.57 -18.79
N LEU A 272 8.02 -5.74 -18.78
CA LEU A 272 7.92 -4.31 -18.49
C LEU A 272 7.84 -3.56 -19.82
N LEU A 273 6.77 -2.81 -20.03
CA LEU A 273 6.45 -2.21 -21.32
C LEU A 273 6.21 -0.71 -21.21
N ASP A 274 6.97 0.10 -21.94
CA ASP A 274 6.57 1.49 -22.21
C ASP A 274 5.49 1.52 -23.31
N LEU A 275 4.60 2.50 -23.22
CA LEU A 275 3.58 2.75 -24.23
C LEU A 275 4.07 3.67 -25.35
N MET A 276 5.00 4.58 -25.07
CA MET A 276 5.46 5.58 -26.04
C MET A 276 6.84 5.22 -26.59
N MET A 277 6.87 4.54 -27.74
CA MET A 277 8.11 4.15 -28.39
C MET A 277 8.02 4.34 -29.91
N PRO A 278 9.14 4.58 -30.63
CA PRO A 278 9.15 4.63 -32.08
C PRO A 278 8.87 3.26 -32.72
N GLU A 279 8.55 3.26 -34.01
CA GLU A 279 8.23 2.10 -34.85
C GLU A 279 6.95 1.34 -34.47
N MET A 280 6.89 0.80 -33.26
CA MET A 280 5.73 0.13 -32.67
C MET A 280 5.59 0.55 -31.22
N ASP A 281 4.43 1.13 -30.91
CA ASP A 281 4.05 1.58 -29.58
C ASP A 281 3.66 0.40 -28.68
N GLY A 282 3.60 0.62 -27.36
CA GLY A 282 3.27 -0.45 -26.42
C GLY A 282 1.85 -0.98 -26.57
N PHE A 283 0.91 -0.16 -27.06
CA PHE A 283 -0.42 -0.63 -27.39
C PHE A 283 -0.42 -1.63 -28.56
N GLY A 284 0.42 -1.42 -29.58
CA GLY A 284 0.63 -2.35 -30.68
C GLY A 284 1.21 -3.68 -30.19
N VAL A 285 2.18 -3.63 -29.26
CA VAL A 285 2.74 -4.83 -28.61
C VAL A 285 1.65 -5.62 -27.89
N LEU A 286 0.86 -4.95 -27.04
CA LEU A 286 -0.24 -5.59 -26.30
C LEU A 286 -1.27 -6.24 -27.23
N ALA A 287 -1.65 -5.56 -28.30
CA ALA A 287 -2.61 -6.07 -29.28
C ALA A 287 -2.06 -7.32 -30.00
N ALA A 288 -0.80 -7.30 -30.43
CA ALA A 288 -0.15 -8.44 -31.07
C ALA A 288 -0.05 -9.64 -30.11
N MET A 289 0.39 -9.40 -28.87
CA MET A 289 0.50 -10.45 -27.85
C MET A 289 -0.83 -11.09 -27.49
N HIS A 290 -1.91 -10.30 -27.41
CA HIS A 290 -3.24 -10.81 -27.09
C HIS A 290 -3.84 -11.67 -28.22
N GLY A 291 -3.42 -11.43 -29.46
CA GLY A 291 -3.83 -12.23 -30.62
C GLY A 291 -3.24 -13.64 -30.64
N GLU A 292 -2.16 -13.89 -29.88
CA GLU A 292 -1.41 -15.14 -29.91
C GLU A 292 -1.57 -15.95 -28.60
N PRO A 293 -2.05 -17.20 -28.65
CA PRO A 293 -2.27 -18.03 -27.45
C PRO A 293 -1.04 -18.22 -26.56
N ALA A 294 0.15 -18.26 -27.15
CA ALA A 294 1.40 -18.49 -26.44
C ALA A 294 1.87 -17.27 -25.62
N THR A 295 1.35 -16.07 -25.93
CA THR A 295 1.82 -14.81 -25.34
C THR A 295 0.75 -14.03 -24.60
N ARG A 296 -0.53 -14.33 -24.84
CA ARG A 296 -1.66 -13.58 -24.26
C ARG A 296 -1.74 -13.60 -22.73
N ASP A 297 -1.17 -14.63 -22.10
CA ASP A 297 -1.22 -14.85 -20.65
C ASP A 297 0.06 -14.38 -19.94
N ILE A 298 1.06 -13.90 -20.69
CA ILE A 298 2.28 -13.34 -20.11
C ILE A 298 1.91 -12.05 -19.37
N PRO A 299 2.25 -11.91 -18.07
CA PRO A 299 1.91 -10.72 -17.32
C PRO A 299 2.70 -9.51 -17.84
N VAL A 300 1.97 -8.44 -18.18
CA VAL A 300 2.56 -7.16 -18.61
C VAL A 300 2.35 -6.11 -17.53
N VAL A 301 3.45 -5.45 -17.14
CA VAL A 301 3.44 -4.24 -16.32
C VAL A 301 3.81 -3.07 -17.20
N VAL A 302 2.89 -2.13 -17.33
CA VAL A 302 3.12 -0.92 -18.11
C VAL A 302 3.88 0.09 -17.26
N VAL A 303 4.98 0.62 -17.79
CA VAL A 303 5.78 1.67 -17.17
C VAL A 303 5.89 2.83 -18.15
N THR A 304 5.06 3.86 -17.97
CA THR A 304 4.98 4.94 -18.97
C THR A 304 5.02 6.34 -18.35
N GLY A 305 5.59 7.28 -19.09
CA GLY A 305 5.49 8.72 -18.78
C GLY A 305 4.28 9.39 -19.42
N GLN A 306 3.53 8.66 -20.26
CA GLN A 306 2.38 9.19 -20.97
C GLN A 306 1.21 9.45 -20.01
N THR A 307 0.59 10.62 -20.14
CA THR A 307 -0.73 10.90 -19.55
C THR A 307 -1.77 10.08 -20.30
N LEU A 308 -2.48 9.20 -19.60
CA LEU A 308 -3.43 8.26 -20.23
C LEU A 308 -4.86 8.76 -20.10
N THR A 309 -5.58 8.77 -21.21
CA THR A 309 -7.02 9.04 -21.26
C THR A 309 -7.83 7.86 -20.69
N ALA A 310 -9.11 8.10 -20.38
CA ALA A 310 -10.02 7.04 -19.95
C ALA A 310 -10.13 5.90 -20.97
N ALA A 311 -10.15 6.23 -22.28
CA ALA A 311 -10.20 5.24 -23.35
C ALA A 311 -8.91 4.40 -23.43
N GLU A 312 -7.75 5.02 -23.23
CA GLU A 312 -6.46 4.31 -23.16
C GLU A 312 -6.38 3.40 -21.94
N MET A 313 -6.78 3.89 -20.76
CA MET A 313 -6.86 3.07 -19.54
C MET A 313 -7.82 1.87 -19.71
N GLU A 314 -8.93 2.06 -20.43
CA GLU A 314 -9.86 0.96 -20.73
C GLU A 314 -9.22 -0.12 -21.61
N ARG A 315 -8.39 0.25 -22.58
CA ARG A 315 -7.64 -0.71 -23.40
C ARG A 315 -6.67 -1.55 -22.55
N LEU A 316 -6.09 -0.96 -21.51
CA LEU A 316 -5.17 -1.66 -20.58
C LEU A 316 -5.90 -2.62 -19.64
N ASN A 317 -7.24 -2.56 -19.51
CA ASN A 317 -8.00 -3.53 -18.69
C ASN A 317 -7.90 -4.98 -19.18
N ARG A 318 -7.32 -5.21 -20.36
CA ARG A 318 -7.10 -6.53 -20.93
C ARG A 318 -5.60 -6.84 -20.93
N GLY A 319 -5.19 -7.86 -20.18
CA GLY A 319 -3.82 -8.40 -20.21
C GLY A 319 -2.74 -7.60 -19.47
N VAL A 320 -3.04 -6.37 -19.00
CA VAL A 320 -2.09 -5.60 -18.18
C VAL A 320 -2.39 -5.79 -16.71
N VAL A 321 -1.37 -6.21 -15.97
CA VAL A 321 -1.47 -6.46 -14.53
C VAL A 321 -1.41 -5.16 -13.74
N SER A 322 -0.52 -4.24 -14.10
CA SER A 322 -0.35 -2.96 -13.42
C SER A 322 0.12 -1.86 -14.37
N VAL A 323 -0.20 -0.60 -14.03
CA VAL A 323 0.20 0.60 -14.77
C VAL A 323 0.93 1.54 -13.81
N LEU A 324 2.22 1.75 -14.06
CA LEU A 324 3.11 2.55 -13.24
C LEU A 324 3.57 3.79 -14.02
N GLY A 325 3.43 4.97 -13.40
CA GLY A 325 3.92 6.21 -13.99
C GLY A 325 5.44 6.37 -13.80
N LYS A 326 6.18 6.65 -14.88
CA LYS A 326 7.61 6.94 -14.83
C LYS A 326 7.88 8.10 -13.85
N GLY A 327 8.72 7.85 -12.85
CA GLY A 327 9.10 8.83 -11.84
C GLY A 327 8.08 9.06 -10.70
N LEU A 328 6.99 8.30 -10.65
CA LEU A 328 6.03 8.34 -9.51
C LEU A 328 6.39 7.41 -8.35
N TYR A 329 7.18 6.38 -8.64
CA TYR A 329 7.55 5.33 -7.70
C TYR A 329 9.07 5.24 -7.60
N SER A 330 9.55 4.94 -6.40
CA SER A 330 10.94 4.54 -6.17
C SER A 330 11.25 3.18 -6.82
N LEU A 331 12.53 2.82 -6.85
CA LEU A 331 13.00 1.53 -7.33
C LEU A 331 12.37 0.39 -6.52
N GLU A 332 12.35 0.57 -5.20
CA GLU A 332 11.83 -0.39 -4.23
C GLU A 332 10.30 -0.53 -4.32
N GLU A 333 9.58 0.59 -4.48
CA GLU A 333 8.12 0.55 -4.72
C GLU A 333 7.80 -0.13 -6.05
N THR A 334 8.58 0.14 -7.10
CA THR A 334 8.41 -0.52 -8.40
C THR A 334 8.58 -2.03 -8.28
N LEU A 335 9.65 -2.50 -7.63
CA LEU A 335 9.84 -3.93 -7.36
C LEU A 335 8.69 -4.53 -6.55
N ALA A 336 8.23 -3.85 -5.50
CA ALA A 336 7.10 -4.32 -4.70
C ALA A 336 5.80 -4.44 -5.53
N HIS A 337 5.58 -3.54 -6.50
CA HIS A 337 4.48 -3.65 -7.45
C HIS A 337 4.64 -4.83 -8.40
N LEU A 338 5.86 -5.13 -8.85
CA LEU A 338 6.15 -6.29 -9.69
C LEU A 338 5.94 -7.60 -8.93
N ASP A 339 6.45 -7.71 -7.71
CA ASP A 339 6.23 -8.88 -6.85
C ASP A 339 4.73 -9.06 -6.57
N ALA A 340 4.02 -7.98 -6.23
CA ALA A 340 2.57 -8.06 -6.04
C ALA A 340 1.80 -8.46 -7.31
N ALA A 341 2.29 -8.05 -8.49
CA ALA A 341 1.73 -8.44 -9.79
C ALA A 341 1.96 -9.93 -10.10
N LEU A 342 3.08 -10.49 -9.64
CA LEU A 342 3.45 -11.89 -9.87
C LEU A 342 2.88 -12.84 -8.80
N GLU A 343 2.85 -12.44 -7.53
CA GLU A 343 2.29 -13.20 -6.41
C GLU A 343 0.75 -13.26 -6.45
N ARG A 344 0.10 -12.45 -7.29
CA ARG A 344 -1.37 -12.34 -7.33
C ARG A 344 -1.89 -12.51 -8.75
N GLN A 345 -2.26 -13.74 -9.08
CA GLN A 345 -3.55 -13.94 -9.75
C GLN A 345 -4.67 -13.46 -8.80
N ARG A 346 -4.96 -12.14 -8.88
CA ARG A 346 -6.16 -11.41 -8.39
C ARG A 346 -6.36 -11.27 -6.86
N LYS A 347 -5.91 -10.15 -6.26
CA LYS A 347 -6.45 -9.65 -4.96
C LYS A 347 -7.50 -8.54 -5.08
N LEU A 348 -7.63 -7.89 -6.23
CA LEU A 348 -8.76 -7.02 -6.54
C LEU A 348 -9.60 -7.68 -7.63
N SER A 349 -10.92 -7.51 -7.58
CA SER A 349 -11.77 -7.87 -8.71
C SER A 349 -11.37 -7.03 -9.93
N SER A 350 -11.55 -7.57 -11.14
CA SER A 350 -11.32 -6.84 -12.39
C SER A 350 -12.04 -5.49 -12.43
N ASP A 351 -13.20 -5.41 -11.76
CA ASP A 351 -13.99 -4.19 -11.65
C ASP A 351 -13.33 -3.14 -10.76
N ALA A 352 -12.76 -3.53 -9.60
CA ALA A 352 -12.07 -2.60 -8.74
C ALA A 352 -10.80 -2.03 -9.40
N GLN A 353 -10.03 -2.86 -10.11
CA GLN A 353 -8.88 -2.40 -10.89
C GLN A 353 -9.29 -1.44 -12.01
N ARG A 354 -10.37 -1.76 -12.73
CA ARG A 354 -10.95 -0.86 -13.75
C ARG A 354 -11.33 0.50 -13.14
N LEU A 355 -11.95 0.51 -11.97
CA LEU A 355 -12.35 1.75 -11.28
C LEU A 355 -11.15 2.56 -10.80
N VAL A 356 -10.08 1.92 -10.31
CA VAL A 356 -8.82 2.62 -9.98
C VAL A 356 -8.22 3.25 -11.22
N ARG A 357 -8.19 2.55 -12.36
CA ARG A 357 -7.65 3.07 -13.62
C ARG A 357 -8.49 4.23 -14.17
N LEU A 358 -9.82 4.16 -14.04
CA LEU A 358 -10.70 5.29 -14.36
C LEU A 358 -10.42 6.50 -13.46
N ALA A 359 -10.22 6.29 -12.16
CA ALA A 359 -9.84 7.36 -11.24
C ALA A 359 -8.46 7.93 -11.59
N MET A 360 -7.49 7.10 -11.99
CA MET A 360 -6.17 7.55 -12.44
C MET A 360 -6.29 8.44 -13.68
N ALA A 361 -7.08 8.04 -14.69
CA ALA A 361 -7.32 8.87 -15.88
C ALA A 361 -7.94 10.23 -15.51
N TYR A 362 -8.95 10.23 -14.65
CA TYR A 362 -9.56 11.47 -14.15
C TYR A 362 -8.54 12.36 -13.42
N LEU A 363 -7.71 11.77 -12.55
CA LEU A 363 -6.65 12.50 -11.85
C LEU A 363 -5.60 13.06 -12.80
N HIS A 364 -5.26 12.33 -13.86
CA HIS A 364 -4.30 12.73 -14.88
C HIS A 364 -4.80 13.88 -15.75
N GLU A 365 -6.09 13.90 -16.07
CA GLU A 365 -6.73 14.96 -16.84
C GLU A 365 -6.93 16.24 -16.01
N HIS A 366 -7.34 16.08 -14.75
CA HIS A 366 -7.74 17.21 -13.89
C HIS A 366 -6.70 17.56 -12.82
N TYR A 367 -5.44 17.13 -12.97
CA TYR A 367 -4.43 17.28 -11.92
C TYR A 367 -4.19 18.74 -11.50
N ALA A 368 -4.38 19.72 -12.39
CA ALA A 368 -4.18 21.13 -12.10
C ALA A 368 -5.32 21.75 -11.27
N GLU A 369 -6.46 21.06 -11.13
CA GLU A 369 -7.65 21.55 -10.43
C GLU A 369 -7.61 21.27 -8.92
N PRO A 370 -8.30 22.03 -8.06
CA PRO A 370 -8.33 21.78 -6.61
C PRO A 370 -9.23 20.57 -6.25
N LEU A 371 -8.82 19.37 -6.66
CA LEU A 371 -9.55 18.12 -6.44
C LEU A 371 -9.48 17.65 -4.98
N THR A 372 -10.63 17.22 -4.46
CA THR A 372 -10.73 16.52 -3.17
C THR A 372 -10.95 15.02 -3.36
N ARG A 373 -10.80 14.25 -2.27
CA ARG A 373 -11.07 12.81 -2.28
C ARG A 373 -12.53 12.51 -2.67
N ALA A 374 -13.46 13.35 -2.20
CA ALA A 374 -14.88 13.26 -2.51
C ALA A 374 -15.16 13.45 -4.01
N ASP A 375 -14.44 14.34 -4.67
CA ASP A 375 -14.63 14.60 -6.10
C ASP A 375 -14.19 13.40 -6.95
N ILE A 376 -13.05 12.80 -6.61
CA ILE A 376 -12.55 11.59 -7.27
C ILE A 376 -13.53 10.44 -7.06
N ALA A 377 -13.98 10.22 -5.82
CA ALA A 377 -14.89 9.14 -5.47
C ALA A 377 -16.23 9.27 -6.21
N ARG A 378 -16.78 10.49 -6.25
CA ARG A 378 -18.00 10.82 -7.00
C ARG A 378 -17.85 10.55 -8.49
N HIS A 379 -16.69 10.88 -9.08
CA HIS A 379 -16.45 10.67 -10.52
C HIS A 379 -16.50 9.18 -10.90
N VAL A 380 -15.89 8.31 -10.09
CA VAL A 380 -15.90 6.86 -10.36
C VAL A 380 -17.09 6.11 -9.73
N GLY A 381 -18.02 6.82 -9.09
CA GLY A 381 -19.19 6.22 -8.44
C GLY A 381 -18.86 5.34 -7.23
N LEU A 382 -17.79 5.67 -6.51
CA LEU A 382 -17.36 4.95 -5.30
C LEU A 382 -17.58 5.77 -4.02
N ASP A 383 -17.68 5.07 -2.90
CA ASP A 383 -17.50 5.67 -1.58
C ASP A 383 -16.02 6.11 -1.38
N GLU A 384 -15.79 7.17 -0.61
CA GLU A 384 -14.46 7.74 -0.39
C GLU A 384 -13.48 6.77 0.29
N ASP A 385 -13.96 6.00 1.26
CA ASP A 385 -13.12 5.06 2.01
C ASP A 385 -12.87 3.81 1.17
N TYR A 386 -13.85 3.37 0.38
CA TYR A 386 -13.65 2.30 -0.60
C TYR A 386 -12.67 2.70 -1.72
N LEU A 387 -12.76 3.92 -2.25
CA LEU A 387 -11.76 4.46 -3.18
C LEU A 387 -10.35 4.43 -2.57
N THR A 388 -10.25 4.84 -1.30
CA THR A 388 -8.97 4.85 -0.57
C THR A 388 -8.41 3.44 -0.42
N TYR A 389 -9.27 2.47 -0.09
CA TYR A 389 -8.92 1.06 -0.02
C TYR A 389 -8.42 0.54 -1.37
N CYS A 390 -9.15 0.76 -2.45
CA CYS A 390 -8.77 0.30 -3.80
C CYS A 390 -7.42 0.87 -4.24
N PHE A 391 -7.18 2.17 -4.03
CA PHE A 391 -5.89 2.80 -4.35
C PHE A 391 -4.74 2.22 -3.53
N ARG A 392 -4.94 1.91 -2.24
CA ARG A 392 -3.90 1.28 -1.41
C ARG A 392 -3.59 -0.14 -1.88
N GLN A 393 -4.60 -0.89 -2.28
CA GLN A 393 -4.41 -2.27 -2.74
C GLN A 393 -3.71 -2.34 -4.10
N GLU A 394 -4.06 -1.45 -5.03
CA GLU A 394 -3.52 -1.45 -6.40
C GLU A 394 -2.19 -0.67 -6.50
N LEU A 395 -2.11 0.50 -5.87
CA LEU A 395 -1.02 1.47 -6.05
C LEU A 395 -0.20 1.72 -4.77
N GLY A 396 -0.52 1.06 -3.66
CA GLY A 396 0.22 1.20 -2.39
C GLY A 396 0.03 2.55 -1.67
N VAL A 397 -0.75 3.46 -2.24
CA VAL A 397 -0.92 4.85 -1.75
C VAL A 397 -2.40 5.25 -1.71
N THR A 398 -2.71 6.40 -1.11
CA THR A 398 -4.07 6.98 -1.17
C THR A 398 -4.29 7.77 -2.46
N PRO A 399 -5.53 8.03 -2.89
CA PRO A 399 -5.81 8.83 -4.09
C PRO A 399 -5.18 10.22 -4.07
N ILE A 400 -5.21 10.88 -2.91
CA ILE A 400 -4.61 12.20 -2.73
C ILE A 400 -3.08 12.15 -2.69
N ALA A 401 -2.49 11.09 -2.13
CA ALA A 401 -1.04 10.90 -2.19
C ALA A 401 -0.58 10.65 -3.63
N TYR A 402 -1.30 9.83 -4.39
CA TYR A 402 -1.06 9.60 -5.81
C TYR A 402 -1.15 10.91 -6.62
N LEU A 403 -2.22 11.69 -6.45
CA LEU A 403 -2.37 12.99 -7.10
C LEU A 403 -1.19 13.92 -6.79
N ASN A 404 -0.79 14.02 -5.53
CA ASN A 404 0.34 14.87 -5.14
C ASN A 404 1.67 14.41 -5.77
N ARG A 405 1.93 13.10 -5.82
CA ARG A 405 3.09 12.54 -6.53
C ARG A 405 3.06 12.90 -8.01
N TYR A 406 1.90 12.74 -8.65
CA TYR A 406 1.71 13.09 -10.04
C TYR A 406 1.99 14.57 -10.32
N ARG A 407 1.43 15.48 -9.48
CA ARG A 407 1.70 16.93 -9.58
C ARG A 407 3.18 17.28 -9.38
N VAL A 408 3.85 16.64 -8.43
CA VAL A 408 5.29 16.82 -8.22
C VAL A 408 6.07 16.37 -9.46
N ASN A 409 5.67 15.27 -10.10
CA ASN A 409 6.31 14.80 -11.32
C ASN A 409 6.12 15.78 -12.49
N GLN A 410 4.91 16.33 -12.67
CA GLN A 410 4.66 17.41 -13.63
C GLN A 410 5.50 18.66 -13.31
N ALA A 411 5.63 19.00 -12.02
CA ALA A 411 6.45 20.12 -11.58
C ALA A 411 7.94 19.91 -11.89
N LYS A 412 8.48 18.69 -11.76
CA LYS A 412 9.87 18.38 -12.14
C LYS A 412 10.11 18.72 -13.61
N SER A 413 9.21 18.31 -14.50
CA SER A 413 9.29 18.65 -15.93
C SER A 413 9.33 20.15 -16.15
N LEU A 414 8.37 20.90 -15.56
CA LEU A 414 8.31 22.36 -15.67
C LEU A 414 9.54 23.06 -15.07
N LEU A 415 10.11 22.55 -13.98
CA LEU A 415 11.30 23.10 -13.35
C LEU A 415 12.53 22.98 -14.25
N THR A 416 12.62 21.89 -15.03
CA THR A 416 13.73 21.64 -15.98
C THR A 416 13.55 22.32 -17.33
N GLN A 417 12.31 22.49 -17.78
CA GLN A 417 12.00 22.98 -19.13
C GLN A 417 11.68 24.48 -19.18
N THR A 418 11.47 25.12 -18.03
CA THR A 418 11.04 26.53 -17.96
C THR A 418 11.72 27.31 -16.84
N ASP A 419 11.85 28.62 -17.05
CA ASP A 419 12.36 29.58 -16.05
C ASP A 419 11.27 30.13 -15.11
N LYS A 420 10.06 29.54 -15.13
CA LYS A 420 8.93 29.98 -14.29
C LYS A 420 9.29 29.94 -12.80
N SER A 421 8.77 30.86 -12.00
CA SER A 421 9.02 30.82 -10.54
C SER A 421 8.44 29.56 -9.89
N VAL A 422 9.05 29.08 -8.80
CA VAL A 422 8.55 27.92 -8.04
C VAL A 422 7.09 28.09 -7.62
N THR A 423 6.71 29.30 -7.21
CA THR A 423 5.32 29.63 -6.84
C THR A 423 4.37 29.51 -8.02
N PHE A 424 4.78 29.96 -9.21
CA PHE A 424 3.96 29.85 -10.41
C PHE A 424 3.80 28.39 -10.83
N ILE A 425 4.89 27.61 -10.82
CA ILE A 425 4.84 26.16 -11.11
C ILE A 425 3.94 25.43 -10.10
N ALA A 426 4.02 25.77 -8.81
CA ALA A 426 3.15 25.19 -7.79
C ALA A 426 1.66 25.40 -8.13
N GLN A 427 1.28 26.62 -8.53
CA GLN A 427 -0.09 26.94 -8.93
C GLN A 427 -0.50 26.23 -10.22
N GLU A 428 0.39 26.19 -11.21
CA GLU A 428 0.14 25.56 -12.51
C GLU A 428 -0.11 24.06 -12.39
N VAL A 429 0.55 23.37 -11.46
CA VAL A 429 0.31 21.95 -11.20
C VAL A 429 -0.77 21.70 -10.13
N GLY A 430 -1.50 22.74 -9.69
CA GLY A 430 -2.68 22.60 -8.83
C GLY A 430 -2.45 22.66 -7.32
N PHE A 431 -1.30 23.18 -6.86
CA PHE A 431 -1.11 23.54 -5.44
C PHE A 431 -1.50 25.00 -5.18
N THR A 432 -2.40 25.20 -4.22
CA THR A 432 -2.83 26.54 -3.80
C THR A 432 -1.84 27.23 -2.85
N ASP A 433 -0.99 26.46 -2.16
CA ASP A 433 0.02 26.94 -1.22
C ASP A 433 1.44 26.48 -1.62
N SER A 434 2.31 27.44 -1.94
CA SER A 434 3.70 27.21 -2.34
C SER A 434 4.57 26.59 -1.23
N ARG A 435 4.28 26.86 0.05
CA ARG A 435 4.96 26.20 1.18
C ARG A 435 4.52 24.75 1.31
N TYR A 436 3.23 24.48 1.12
CA TYR A 436 2.72 23.11 1.10
C TYR A 436 3.35 22.33 -0.06
N PHE A 437 3.34 22.90 -1.27
CA PHE A 437 4.03 22.34 -2.43
C PHE A 437 5.49 22.02 -2.14
N SER A 438 6.25 22.98 -1.61
CA SER A 438 7.69 22.80 -1.32
C SER A 438 7.94 21.67 -0.31
N ARG A 439 7.04 21.49 0.67
CA ARG A 439 7.12 20.39 1.64
C ARG A 439 6.86 19.04 0.99
N ILE A 440 5.83 18.96 0.16
CA ILE A 440 5.48 17.73 -0.57
C ILE A 440 6.58 17.40 -1.58
N PHE A 441 7.05 18.36 -2.37
CA PHE A 441 8.15 18.18 -3.31
C PHE A 441 9.40 17.65 -2.61
N ARG A 442 9.79 18.23 -1.47
CA ARG A 442 10.94 17.74 -0.69
C ARG A 442 10.74 16.33 -0.17
N ARG A 443 9.52 15.96 0.23
CA ARG A 443 9.21 14.62 0.70
C ARG A 443 9.35 13.59 -0.43
N GLU A 444 8.86 13.89 -1.62
CA GLU A 444 8.88 12.95 -2.75
C GLU A 444 10.23 12.94 -3.49
N VAL A 445 10.95 14.06 -3.57
CA VAL A 445 12.19 14.20 -4.36
C VAL A 445 13.46 14.23 -3.49
N GLY A 446 13.32 14.42 -2.17
CA GLY A 446 14.45 14.52 -1.23
C GLY A 446 15.09 15.91 -1.15
N VAL A 447 14.90 16.76 -2.16
CA VAL A 447 15.45 18.13 -2.25
C VAL A 447 14.35 19.18 -2.45
N SER A 448 14.64 20.46 -2.17
CA SER A 448 13.68 21.53 -2.45
C SER A 448 13.54 21.79 -3.96
N PRO A 449 12.43 22.38 -4.44
CA PRO A 449 12.27 22.74 -5.85
C PRO A 449 13.43 23.58 -6.42
N ASP A 450 13.91 24.58 -5.66
CA ASP A 450 15.05 25.42 -6.07
C ASP A 450 16.38 24.67 -6.09
N ALA A 451 16.55 23.66 -5.23
CA ALA A 451 17.74 22.81 -5.25
C ALA A 451 17.68 21.85 -6.45
N PHE A 452 16.51 21.28 -6.73
CA PHE A 452 16.29 20.42 -7.89
C PHE A 452 16.56 21.15 -9.21
N ARG A 453 16.11 22.39 -9.36
CA ARG A 453 16.38 23.21 -10.57
C ARG A 453 17.87 23.49 -10.80
N ARG A 454 18.66 23.55 -9.73
CA ARG A 454 20.10 23.89 -9.80
C ARG A 454 20.99 22.68 -10.00
N ALA A 455 20.47 21.48 -9.76
CA ALA A 455 21.14 20.21 -10.02
C ALA A 455 21.00 19.86 -11.50
#